data_AF-A0A8B2ZEQ6-F1
#
_entry.id   AF-A0A8B2ZEQ6-F1
#
_cell.length_a   1.000
_cell.length_b   1.000
_cell.length_c   1.000
_cell.angle_alpha   90.00
_cell.angle_beta   90.00
_cell.angle_gamma   90.00
#
_symmetry.space_group_name_H-M   'P 1'
#
loop_
_entity.id
_entity.type
_entity.pdbx_description
1 polymer ?
#
loop_
_entity_poly.entity_id
_entity_poly.type
_entity_poly.pdbx_seq_one_letter_code
_entity_poly.pdbx_strand_id
1 'polypeptide(L)'
;MFKKSFEVSVCLFLFTMLSIVFKDMFLGGEKTTSMNSFLLISTIIFVISMIVTTIFYFINKGKENTNNYKNLFIIVWIFVPVICLLTEYYLASPLPHVLSEP
;
A
#
# COMPACT_ATOMS: atom_id res chain seq x y z
N MET A 1 11.35 -10.51 -15.74
CA MET A 1 10.16 -9.62 -15.78
C MET A 1 9.47 -9.59 -14.43
N PHE A 2 9.02 -10.74 -13.89
CA PHE A 2 8.47 -10.83 -12.53
C PHE A 2 9.34 -10.16 -11.45
N LYS A 3 10.62 -10.56 -11.29
CA LYS A 3 11.52 -10.01 -10.27
C LYS A 3 11.56 -8.47 -10.27
N LYS A 4 11.79 -7.85 -11.43
CA LYS A 4 11.82 -6.38 -11.55
C LYS A 4 10.48 -5.74 -11.16
N SER A 5 9.37 -6.33 -11.62
CA SER A 5 8.03 -5.85 -11.25
C SER A 5 7.78 -5.98 -9.75
N PHE A 6 8.19 -7.09 -9.16
CA PHE A 6 8.06 -7.35 -7.74
C PHE A 6 8.90 -6.40 -6.90
N GLU A 7 10.16 -6.13 -7.28
CA GLU A 7 11.01 -5.11 -6.63
C GLU A 7 10.34 -3.73 -6.64
N VAL A 8 9.75 -3.33 -7.76
CA VAL A 8 8.98 -2.06 -7.84
C VAL A 8 7.78 -2.09 -6.91
N SER A 9 7.01 -3.19 -6.88
CA SER A 9 5.86 -3.32 -5.97
C SER A 9 6.27 -3.27 -4.50
N VAL A 10 7.42 -3.87 -4.13
CA VAL A 10 7.95 -3.82 -2.76
C VAL A 10 8.41 -2.41 -2.40
N CYS A 11 9.05 -1.68 -3.31
CA CYS A 11 9.41 -0.28 -3.08
C CYS A 11 8.17 0.59 -2.86
N LEU A 12 7.11 0.39 -3.67
CA LEU A 12 5.83 1.08 -3.49
C LEU A 12 5.17 0.72 -2.16
N PHE A 13 5.16 -0.57 -1.80
CA PHE A 13 4.67 -1.04 -0.50
C PHE A 13 5.35 -0.31 0.67
N LEU A 14 6.68 -0.31 0.68
CA LEU A 14 7.46 0.35 1.74
C LEU A 14 7.19 1.86 1.77
N PHE A 15 7.10 2.49 0.60
CA PHE A 15 6.80 3.92 0.49
C PHE A 15 5.42 4.27 1.03
N THR A 16 4.38 3.48 0.70
CA THR A 16 3.03 3.68 1.23
C THR A 16 2.99 3.48 2.75
N MET A 17 3.68 2.46 3.27
CA MET A 17 3.76 2.23 4.72
C MET A 17 4.48 3.37 5.45
N LEU A 18 5.61 3.85 4.92
CA LEU A 18 6.31 5.02 5.49
C LEU A 18 5.44 6.27 5.46
N SER A 19 4.65 6.45 4.41
CA SER A 19 3.72 7.57 4.28
C SER A 19 2.61 7.52 5.33
N ILE A 20 2.07 6.33 5.61
CA ILE A 20 1.08 6.11 6.68
C ILE A 20 1.70 6.44 8.05
N VAL A 21 2.86 5.87 8.36
CA VAL A 21 3.57 6.12 9.62
C VAL A 21 3.89 7.61 9.78
N PHE A 22 4.33 8.27 8.71
CA PHE A 22 4.61 9.70 8.73
C PHE A 22 3.35 10.51 9.05
N LYS A 23 2.22 10.21 8.41
CA LYS A 23 0.95 10.87 8.69
C LYS A 23 0.54 10.67 10.15
N ASP A 24 0.65 9.46 10.67
CA ASP A 24 0.26 9.13 12.04
C ASP A 24 1.12 9.86 13.08
N MET A 25 2.45 9.85 12.90
CA MET A 25 3.39 10.44 13.86
C MET A 25 3.50 11.97 13.78
N PHE A 26 3.44 12.55 12.58
CA PHE A 26 3.80 13.97 12.38
C PHE A 26 2.63 14.86 11.98
N LEU A 27 1.58 14.33 11.36
CA LEU A 27 0.46 15.14 10.85
C LEU A 27 -0.78 15.07 11.74
N GLY A 28 -0.76 14.30 12.83
CA GLY A 28 -1.92 14.11 13.71
C GLY A 28 -2.85 13.00 13.23
N GLY A 29 -2.36 12.13 12.34
CA GLY A 29 -3.03 10.90 11.92
C GLY A 29 -4.43 11.13 11.38
N GLU A 30 -5.39 10.54 12.07
CA GLU A 30 -6.81 10.51 11.73
C GLU A 30 -7.52 11.86 11.92
N LYS A 31 -6.96 12.75 12.74
CA LYS A 31 -7.57 14.05 13.09
C LYS A 31 -7.41 15.11 12.01
N THR A 32 -6.66 14.80 10.95
CA THR A 32 -6.41 15.71 9.83
C THR A 32 -6.71 15.06 8.49
N THR A 33 -7.17 15.88 7.55
CA THR A 33 -7.30 15.51 6.14
C THR A 33 -6.01 15.69 5.36
N SER A 34 -4.99 16.30 5.96
CA SER A 34 -3.68 16.50 5.31
C SER A 34 -3.10 15.16 4.88
N MET A 35 -2.58 15.10 3.65
CA MET A 35 -1.97 13.92 3.01
C MET A 35 -2.94 12.78 2.63
N ASN A 36 -4.26 12.92 2.85
CA ASN A 36 -5.24 11.87 2.51
C ASN A 36 -5.26 11.52 1.01
N SER A 37 -5.39 12.53 0.15
CA SER A 37 -5.40 12.31 -1.30
C SER A 37 -4.10 11.70 -1.81
N PHE A 38 -2.97 12.07 -1.18
CA PHE A 38 -1.67 11.50 -1.51
C PHE A 38 -1.58 10.02 -1.14
N LEU A 39 -2.02 9.64 0.07
CA LEU A 39 -2.09 8.24 0.49
C LEU A 39 -3.00 7.43 -0.42
N LEU A 40 -4.17 7.96 -0.78
CA LEU A 40 -5.09 7.30 -1.71
C LEU A 40 -4.41 7.01 -3.07
N ILE A 41 -3.78 8.03 -3.67
CA ILE A 41 -3.10 7.87 -4.97
C ILE A 41 -1.96 6.86 -4.85
N SER A 42 -1.15 6.94 -3.80
CA SER A 42 -0.05 5.99 -3.56
C SER A 42 -0.56 4.56 -3.43
N THR A 43 -1.61 4.34 -2.65
CA THR A 43 -2.24 3.02 -2.47
C THR A 43 -2.82 2.49 -3.78
N ILE A 44 -3.48 3.32 -4.60
CA ILE A 44 -3.98 2.92 -5.92
C ILE A 44 -2.84 2.46 -6.82
N ILE A 45 -1.74 3.24 -6.89
CA ILE A 45 -0.56 2.89 -7.70
C ILE A 45 0.06 1.57 -7.22
N PHE A 46 0.16 1.39 -5.90
CA PHE A 46 0.64 0.14 -5.30
C PHE A 46 -0.24 -1.06 -5.69
N VAL A 47 -1.56 -0.93 -5.58
CA VAL A 47 -2.51 -2.01 -5.95
C VAL A 47 -2.39 -2.36 -7.43
N ILE A 48 -2.35 -1.36 -8.33
CA ILE A 48 -2.14 -1.59 -9.77
C ILE A 48 -0.82 -2.33 -10.01
N SER A 49 0.26 -1.91 -9.33
CA SER A 49 1.56 -2.58 -9.42
C SER A 49 1.47 -4.05 -8.97
N MET A 50 0.76 -4.34 -7.89
CA MET A 50 0.56 -5.71 -7.40
C MET A 50 -0.26 -6.57 -8.37
N ILE A 51 -1.27 -6.01 -9.04
CA ILE A 51 -2.03 -6.71 -10.09
C ILE A 51 -1.10 -7.10 -11.25
N VAL A 52 -0.30 -6.15 -11.74
CA VAL A 52 0.67 -6.40 -12.83
C VAL A 52 1.71 -7.44 -12.41
N THR A 53 2.25 -7.34 -11.20
CA THR A 53 3.22 -8.30 -10.66
C THR A 53 2.60 -9.69 -10.52
N THR A 54 1.33 -9.79 -10.15
CA THR A 54 0.60 -11.07 -10.08
C THR A 54 0.45 -11.70 -11.46
N ILE A 55 0.11 -10.93 -12.49
CA ILE A 55 0.08 -11.41 -13.88
C ILE A 55 1.45 -11.96 -14.28
N PHE A 56 2.53 -11.22 -13.99
CA PHE A 56 3.89 -11.69 -14.30
C PHE A 56 4.31 -12.92 -13.48
N TYR A 57 3.82 -13.08 -12.27
CA TYR A 57 4.04 -14.29 -11.46
C TYR A 57 3.48 -15.52 -12.16
N PHE A 58 2.24 -15.46 -12.66
CA PHE A 58 1.62 -16.57 -13.39
C PHE A 58 2.32 -16.86 -14.72
N ILE A 59 2.68 -15.84 -15.49
CA ILE A 59 3.40 -16.00 -16.76
C ILE A 59 4.80 -16.64 -16.55
N ASN A 60 5.47 -16.31 -15.45
CA ASN A 60 6.82 -16.80 -15.14
C ASN A 60 6.81 -17.95 -14.11
N LYS A 61 5.66 -18.60 -13.92
CA LYS A 61 5.51 -19.72 -12.97
C LYS A 61 6.47 -20.86 -13.34
N GLY A 62 7.19 -21.38 -12.35
CA GLY A 62 8.16 -22.47 -12.55
C GLY A 62 9.58 -22.04 -12.92
N LYS A 63 9.83 -20.76 -13.20
CA LYS A 63 11.20 -20.25 -13.34
C LYS A 63 11.86 -20.11 -11.96
N GLU A 64 13.14 -20.43 -11.87
CA GLU A 64 13.94 -20.36 -10.63
C GLU A 64 13.83 -18.98 -9.94
N ASN A 65 13.97 -17.91 -10.73
CA ASN A 65 13.80 -16.54 -10.24
C ASN A 65 12.42 -16.25 -9.62
N THR A 66 11.36 -16.93 -10.06
CA THR A 66 10.02 -16.75 -9.47
C THR A 66 9.90 -17.55 -8.18
N ASN A 67 10.47 -18.75 -8.14
CA ASN A 67 10.47 -19.62 -6.96
C ASN A 67 11.25 -18.99 -5.80
N ASN A 68 12.39 -18.35 -6.08
CA ASN A 68 13.23 -17.71 -5.05
C ASN A 68 12.50 -16.57 -4.31
N TYR A 69 11.56 -15.88 -4.96
CA TYR A 69 10.83 -14.75 -4.39
C TYR A 69 9.38 -15.11 -4.05
N LYS A 70 8.95 -16.37 -4.23
CA LYS A 70 7.57 -16.81 -4.05
C LYS A 70 7.03 -16.48 -2.66
N ASN A 71 7.79 -16.79 -1.61
CA ASN A 71 7.36 -16.57 -0.23
C ASN A 71 7.19 -15.08 0.07
N LEU A 72 8.18 -14.27 -0.32
CA LEU A 72 8.13 -12.81 -0.20
C LEU A 72 6.93 -12.21 -0.95
N PHE A 73 6.68 -12.69 -2.17
CA PHE A 73 5.54 -12.24 -2.97
C PHE A 73 4.21 -12.55 -2.29
N ILE A 74 4.03 -13.77 -1.76
CA ILE A 74 2.82 -14.16 -1.04
C ILE A 74 2.61 -13.28 0.21
N ILE A 75 3.68 -13.01 0.96
CA ILE A 75 3.62 -12.13 2.15
C ILE A 75 3.12 -10.74 1.75
N VAL A 76 3.77 -10.09 0.79
CA VAL A 76 3.38 -8.74 0.34
C VAL A 76 1.96 -8.74 -0.20
N TRP A 77 1.55 -9.79 -0.92
CA TRP A 77 0.20 -9.93 -1.45
C TRP A 77 -0.87 -10.02 -0.36
N ILE A 78 -0.60 -10.73 0.74
CA ILE A 78 -1.49 -10.80 1.92
C ILE A 78 -1.64 -9.43 2.60
N PHE A 79 -0.61 -8.57 2.56
CA PHE A 79 -0.67 -7.23 3.15
C PHE A 79 -1.40 -6.20 2.28
N VAL A 80 -1.69 -6.48 1.01
CA VAL A 80 -2.47 -5.59 0.13
C VAL A 80 -3.81 -5.17 0.76
N PRO A 81 -4.71 -6.10 1.19
CA PRO A 81 -5.97 -5.72 1.83
C PRO A 81 -5.77 -4.91 3.11
N VAL A 82 -4.72 -5.19 3.89
CA VAL A 82 -4.42 -4.45 5.13
C VAL A 82 -4.11 -2.97 4.81
N ILE A 83 -3.30 -2.71 3.79
CA ILE A 83 -2.99 -1.33 3.37
C ILE A 83 -4.24 -0.61 2.84
N CYS A 84 -5.09 -1.31 2.09
CA CYS A 84 -6.34 -0.73 1.62
C CYS A 84 -7.22 -0.29 2.79
N LEU A 85 -7.42 -1.15 3.79
CA LEU A 85 -8.20 -0.84 4.99
C LEU A 85 -7.60 0.31 5.80
N LEU A 86 -6.27 0.35 5.97
CA LEU A 86 -5.60 1.47 6.64
C LEU A 86 -5.79 2.79 5.89
N THR A 87 -5.68 2.76 4.56
CA THR A 87 -5.88 3.96 3.74
C THR A 87 -7.33 4.44 3.83
N GLU A 88 -8.30 3.52 3.78
CA GLU A 88 -9.72 3.81 3.96
C GLU A 88 -10.01 4.41 5.34
N TYR A 89 -9.43 3.86 6.41
CA TYR A 89 -9.55 4.39 7.77
C TYR A 89 -9.19 5.88 7.82
N TYR A 90 -8.03 6.27 7.29
CA TYR A 90 -7.60 7.67 7.28
C TYR A 90 -8.45 8.57 6.37
N LEU A 91 -9.07 8.01 5.32
CA LEU A 91 -9.98 8.75 4.44
C LEU A 91 -11.37 8.96 5.06
N ALA A 92 -11.88 7.96 5.78
CA ALA A 92 -13.18 7.98 6.44
C ALA A 92 -13.15 8.69 7.80
N SER A 93 -11.96 8.93 8.36
CA SER A 93 -11.80 9.51 9.70
C SER A 93 -11.80 11.05 9.84
N PRO A 94 -12.08 11.94 8.84
CA PRO A 94 -12.42 13.30 9.22
C PRO A 94 -13.78 13.26 9.92
N LEU A 95 -13.75 13.09 11.26
CA LEU A 95 -14.88 13.36 12.13
C LEU A 95 -15.35 14.78 11.79
N PRO A 96 -16.66 14.98 11.57
CA PRO A 96 -17.18 16.28 11.21
C PRO A 96 -16.78 17.32 12.27
N HIS A 97 -16.34 18.49 11.81
CA HIS A 97 -15.96 19.66 12.61
C HIS A 97 -17.00 20.09 13.68
N VAL A 98 -18.19 19.50 13.67
CA VAL A 98 -19.31 19.74 14.59
C VAL A 98 -19.06 19.22 16.00
N LEU A 99 -18.11 18.30 16.21
CA LEU A 99 -17.74 17.78 17.54
C LEU A 99 -16.43 18.39 18.10
N SER A 100 -15.84 19.37 17.41
CA SER A 100 -14.54 19.95 17.75
C SER A 100 -14.58 21.40 18.25
N GLU A 101 -15.75 21.94 18.57
CA GLU A 101 -15.87 23.22 19.27
C GLU A 101 -16.04 22.99 20.79
N PRO A 102 -15.35 23.78 21.63
CA PRO A 102 -15.32 23.62 23.09
C PRO A 102 -16.64 23.94 23.80
#